data_AF-A0A542QJC0-F1
#
_entry.id   AF-A0A542QJC0-F1
#
_cell.length_a   1.000
_cell.length_b   1.000
_cell.length_c   1.000
_cell.angle_alpha   90.00
_cell.angle_beta   90.00
_cell.angle_gamma   90.00
#
_symmetry.space_group_name_H-M   'P 1'
#
loop_
_entity.id
_entity.type
_entity.pdbx_description
1 polymer ?
#
loop_
_entity_poly.entity_id
_entity_poly.type
_entity_poly.pdbx_seq_one_letter_code
_entity_poly.pdbx_strand_id
1 'polypeptide(L)'
;MTGERSAGPAPGADRSSSSAEPGRTTGGLIIFLNGTSSSGKSSIAKELLAVLDETCFHMPVDAFHAMRSRHELTEEQLHVVLRHTWMGFHRAVAGMAAAGNTVVVDHVLSEPWRLRDCLALFPPQDVVLVGVHCPLPELERREQARGDRPPGLAARQINQVHGHGTYDIECDTGSTSPLDCARQIKTFLPRRPAPTAFERLRAAPLTVPAAVS
;
A
#
# COMPACT_ATOMS: atom_id res chain seq x y z
N MET A 1 -59.92 -25.84 -35.42
CA MET A 1 -58.94 -26.17 -36.46
C MET A 1 -58.43 -24.85 -37.04
N THR A 2 -57.50 -24.16 -36.37
CA THR A 2 -56.02 -24.32 -36.46
C THR A 2 -55.47 -23.96 -37.83
N GLY A 3 -54.98 -22.72 -37.96
CA GLY A 3 -54.11 -22.26 -39.03
C GLY A 3 -52.96 -21.50 -38.40
N GLU A 4 -51.79 -22.13 -38.43
CA GLU A 4 -50.55 -21.73 -37.78
C GLU A 4 -50.01 -20.39 -38.31
N ARG A 5 -49.55 -19.51 -37.41
CA ARG A 5 -48.64 -18.41 -37.77
C ARG A 5 -47.23 -18.80 -37.34
N SER A 6 -46.42 -19.04 -38.36
CA SER A 6 -44.97 -19.20 -38.32
C SER A 6 -44.29 -18.06 -37.57
N ALA A 7 -43.59 -18.41 -36.49
CA ALA A 7 -42.64 -17.52 -35.81
C ALA A 7 -41.28 -17.63 -36.51
N GLY A 8 -40.82 -16.55 -37.11
CA GLY A 8 -39.48 -16.44 -37.69
C GLY A 8 -38.38 -16.51 -36.61
N PRO A 9 -37.15 -16.93 -36.97
CA PRO A 9 -36.09 -17.15 -36.00
C PRO A 9 -35.54 -15.82 -35.46
N ALA A 10 -35.24 -15.80 -34.17
CA ALA A 10 -34.57 -14.69 -33.49
C ALA A 10 -33.12 -14.52 -34.01
N PRO A 11 -32.61 -13.29 -34.12
CA PRO A 11 -31.24 -13.04 -34.58
C PRO A 11 -30.22 -13.48 -33.51
N GLY A 12 -29.16 -14.12 -34.00
CA GLY A 12 -28.12 -14.77 -33.21
C GLY A 12 -27.42 -13.83 -32.22
N ALA A 13 -27.32 -14.29 -30.98
CA ALA A 13 -26.32 -13.80 -30.05
C ALA A 13 -24.95 -14.26 -30.54
N ASP A 14 -24.17 -13.30 -31.02
CA ASP A 14 -22.74 -13.39 -31.22
C ASP A 14 -22.10 -13.73 -29.86
N ARG A 15 -21.85 -15.02 -29.63
CA ARG A 15 -21.04 -15.48 -28.51
C ARG A 15 -19.60 -15.32 -28.92
N SER A 16 -19.05 -14.12 -28.69
CA SER A 16 -17.61 -13.94 -28.67
C SER A 16 -17.06 -14.80 -27.51
N SER A 17 -16.47 -15.92 -27.90
CA SER A 17 -15.70 -16.79 -27.05
C SER A 17 -14.45 -16.04 -26.59
N SER A 18 -14.51 -15.42 -25.42
CA SER A 18 -13.29 -15.04 -24.71
C SER A 18 -12.66 -16.32 -24.18
N SER A 19 -11.69 -16.85 -24.92
CA SER A 19 -10.78 -17.88 -24.47
C SER A 19 -9.88 -17.28 -23.38
N ALA A 20 -10.32 -17.38 -22.12
CA ALA A 20 -9.44 -17.13 -20.98
C ALA A 20 -8.34 -18.19 -21.00
N GLU A 21 -7.10 -17.78 -21.28
CA GLU A 21 -5.95 -18.64 -21.13
C GLU A 21 -5.80 -19.06 -19.66
N PRO A 22 -5.70 -20.37 -19.34
CA PRO A 22 -5.38 -20.83 -18.01
C PRO A 22 -3.85 -20.76 -17.83
N GLY A 23 -3.33 -19.69 -17.22
CA GLY A 23 -1.88 -19.49 -17.24
C GLY A 23 -1.23 -18.44 -16.35
N ARG A 24 -1.84 -18.03 -15.22
CA ARG A 24 -1.21 -17.49 -14.00
C ARG A 24 -2.35 -17.17 -13.05
N THR A 25 -2.35 -17.73 -11.83
CA THR A 25 -3.01 -17.07 -10.71
C THR A 25 -2.18 -15.81 -10.47
N THR A 26 -2.48 -14.73 -11.19
CA THR A 26 -1.79 -13.46 -11.00
C THR A 26 -2.13 -13.02 -9.58
N GLY A 27 -1.13 -13.07 -8.69
CA GLY A 27 -1.28 -12.53 -7.35
C GLY A 27 -1.76 -11.09 -7.42
N GLY A 28 -2.52 -10.65 -6.42
CA GLY A 28 -2.96 -9.27 -6.33
C GLY A 28 -1.76 -8.32 -6.18
N LEU A 29 -1.88 -7.14 -6.77
CA LEU A 29 -0.84 -6.10 -6.71
C LEU A 29 -0.85 -5.39 -5.35
N ILE A 30 0.31 -5.19 -4.75
CA ILE A 30 0.48 -4.38 -3.54
C ILE A 30 1.12 -3.04 -3.91
N ILE A 31 0.36 -1.95 -3.82
CA ILE A 31 0.86 -0.59 -3.93
C ILE A 31 1.20 -0.10 -2.52
N PHE A 32 2.48 -0.19 -2.16
CA PHE A 32 2.94 0.05 -0.79
C PHE A 32 3.39 1.50 -0.61
N LEU A 33 2.53 2.34 -0.03
CA LEU A 33 2.85 3.73 0.30
C LEU A 33 3.59 3.81 1.63
N ASN A 34 4.84 4.26 1.61
CA ASN A 34 5.65 4.44 2.81
C ASN A 34 6.10 5.90 2.97
N GLY A 35 5.94 6.45 4.17
CA GLY A 35 6.23 7.85 4.47
C GLY A 35 5.88 8.18 5.91
N THR A 36 6.32 9.33 6.42
CA THR A 36 6.07 9.72 7.82
C THR A 36 4.60 10.05 8.11
N SER A 37 4.22 10.12 9.38
CA SER A 37 2.93 10.73 9.77
C SER A 37 2.74 12.08 9.04
N SER A 38 1.53 12.36 8.54
CA SER A 38 1.19 13.58 7.80
C SER A 38 1.86 13.78 6.42
N SER A 39 2.64 12.81 5.91
CA SER A 39 3.27 12.91 4.58
C SER A 39 2.31 12.85 3.39
N GLY A 40 1.00 12.65 3.61
CA GLY A 40 0.00 12.65 2.54
C GLY A 40 -0.37 11.28 1.96
N LYS A 41 0.18 10.17 2.49
CA LYS A 41 -0.14 8.79 2.06
C LYS A 41 -1.64 8.52 1.95
N SER A 42 -2.42 8.79 3.00
CA SER A 42 -3.85 8.51 3.00
C SER A 42 -4.63 9.34 1.98
N SER A 43 -4.13 10.55 1.65
CA SER A 43 -4.71 11.38 0.60
C SER A 43 -4.41 10.78 -0.78
N ILE A 44 -3.16 10.38 -1.04
CA ILE A 44 -2.77 9.68 -2.28
C ILE A 44 -3.57 8.38 -2.43
N ALA A 45 -3.74 7.62 -1.35
CA ALA A 45 -4.49 6.36 -1.38
C ALA A 45 -5.96 6.58 -1.78
N LYS A 46 -6.61 7.62 -1.25
CA LYS A 46 -7.98 7.99 -1.65
C LYS A 46 -8.07 8.34 -3.13
N GLU A 47 -7.11 9.11 -3.64
CA GLU A 47 -7.07 9.47 -5.06
C GLU A 47 -6.79 8.25 -5.94
N LEU A 48 -5.91 7.32 -5.51
CA LEU A 48 -5.66 6.05 -6.21
C LEU A 48 -6.94 5.23 -6.37
N LEU A 49 -7.77 5.13 -5.32
CA LEU A 49 -9.06 4.46 -5.37
C LEU A 49 -10.02 5.08 -6.40
N ALA A 50 -9.88 6.38 -6.68
CA ALA A 50 -10.71 7.09 -7.66
C ALA A 50 -10.16 7.01 -9.09
N VAL A 51 -8.83 6.94 -9.27
CA VAL A 51 -8.20 7.02 -10.60
C VAL A 51 -7.80 5.68 -11.20
N LEU A 52 -7.60 4.62 -10.41
CA LEU A 52 -7.25 3.29 -10.94
C LEU A 52 -8.45 2.67 -11.66
N ASP A 53 -8.18 2.01 -12.79
CA ASP A 53 -9.24 1.44 -13.64
C ASP A 53 -9.78 0.11 -13.07
N GLU A 54 -9.02 -0.53 -12.19
CA GLU A 54 -9.39 -1.78 -11.50
C GLU A 54 -9.84 -1.51 -10.06
N THR A 55 -10.64 -2.42 -9.51
CA THR A 55 -11.04 -2.36 -8.10
C THR A 55 -9.80 -2.53 -7.20
N CYS A 56 -9.60 -1.58 -6.30
CA CYS A 56 -8.52 -1.63 -5.32
C CYS A 56 -9.01 -1.27 -3.91
N PHE A 57 -8.27 -1.72 -2.91
CA PHE A 57 -8.65 -1.60 -1.50
C PHE A 57 -7.59 -0.81 -0.73
N HIS A 58 -8.00 0.26 -0.07
CA HIS A 58 -7.13 1.02 0.81
C HIS A 58 -7.07 0.36 2.20
N MET A 59 -5.87 -0.02 2.61
CA MET A 59 -5.59 -0.61 3.92
C MET A 59 -4.56 0.25 4.67
N PRO A 60 -5.00 1.23 5.49
CA PRO A 60 -4.12 1.99 6.35
C PRO A 60 -3.84 1.25 7.65
N VAL A 61 -2.59 1.27 8.11
CA VAL A 61 -2.22 0.69 9.41
C VAL A 61 -3.03 1.29 10.57
N ASP A 62 -3.36 2.58 10.47
CA ASP A 62 -4.13 3.29 11.49
C ASP A 62 -5.53 2.68 11.72
N ALA A 63 -6.12 2.04 10.71
CA ALA A 63 -7.39 1.32 10.87
C ALA A 63 -7.24 0.10 11.79
N PHE A 64 -6.10 -0.61 11.72
CA PHE A 64 -5.82 -1.75 12.60
C PHE A 64 -5.51 -1.30 14.03
N HIS A 65 -4.91 -0.13 14.18
CA HIS A 65 -4.76 0.50 15.50
C HIS A 65 -6.11 0.87 16.13
N ALA A 66 -7.07 1.35 15.32
CA ALA A 66 -8.41 1.72 15.77
C ALA A 66 -9.29 0.51 16.14
N MET A 67 -9.02 -0.68 15.59
CA MET A 67 -9.76 -1.91 15.91
C MET A 67 -9.45 -2.50 17.30
N ARG A 68 -8.35 -2.08 17.94
CA ARG A 68 -7.98 -2.62 19.25
C ARG A 68 -8.95 -2.17 20.33
N SER A 69 -9.22 -3.07 21.28
CA SER A 69 -9.89 -2.69 22.53
C SER A 69 -9.04 -1.70 23.32
N ARG A 70 -9.73 -0.83 24.06
CA ARG A 70 -9.09 0.20 24.91
C ARG A 70 -8.88 -0.37 26.30
N HIS A 71 -7.73 -1.00 26.51
CA HIS A 71 -7.26 -1.39 27.85
C HIS A 71 -6.11 -0.49 28.27
N GLU A 72 -6.03 -0.22 29.57
CA GLU A 72 -4.82 0.37 30.15
C GLU A 72 -3.68 -0.65 30.06
N LEU A 73 -2.60 -0.26 29.40
CA LEU A 73 -1.41 -1.08 29.21
C LEU A 73 -0.21 -0.31 29.74
N THR A 74 0.71 -1.02 30.39
CA THR A 74 2.05 -0.49 30.62
C THR A 74 2.74 -0.24 29.28
N GLU A 75 3.79 0.60 29.28
CA GLU A 75 4.57 0.88 28.06
C GLU A 75 5.12 -0.39 27.42
N GLU A 76 5.70 -1.30 28.21
CA GLU A 76 6.24 -2.58 27.73
C GLU A 76 5.16 -3.45 27.06
N GLN A 77 3.99 -3.58 27.71
CA GLN A 77 2.86 -4.31 27.13
C GLN A 77 2.37 -3.66 25.84
N LEU A 78 2.31 -2.32 25.81
CA LEU A 78 1.90 -1.58 24.62
C LEU A 78 2.85 -1.84 23.45
N HIS A 79 4.17 -1.88 23.67
CA HIS A 79 5.14 -2.22 22.63
C HIS A 79 4.90 -3.61 22.04
N VAL A 80 4.66 -4.62 22.89
CA VAL A 80 4.37 -6.00 22.43
C VAL A 80 3.06 -6.04 21.62
N VAL A 81 2.00 -5.42 22.14
CA VAL A 81 0.70 -5.35 21.46
C VAL A 81 0.80 -4.62 20.13
N LEU A 82 1.54 -3.50 20.07
CA LEU A 82 1.77 -2.76 18.83
C LEU A 82 2.50 -3.62 17.81
N ARG A 83 3.57 -4.30 18.20
CA ARG A 83 4.32 -5.21 17.33
C ARG A 83 3.41 -6.29 16.73
N HIS A 84 2.59 -6.95 17.54
CA HIS A 84 1.62 -7.92 17.06
C HIS A 84 0.54 -7.29 16.14
N THR A 85 0.12 -6.06 16.43
CA THR A 85 -0.85 -5.33 15.57
C THR A 85 -0.30 -5.14 14.17
N TRP A 86 0.94 -4.67 14.05
CA TRP A 86 1.64 -4.47 12.77
C TRP A 86 1.87 -5.79 12.03
N MET A 87 2.31 -6.84 12.72
CA MET A 87 2.46 -8.18 12.14
C MET A 87 1.13 -8.75 11.63
N GLY A 88 0.03 -8.51 12.36
CA GLY A 88 -1.32 -8.86 11.95
C GLY A 88 -1.78 -8.07 10.73
N PHE A 89 -1.50 -6.76 10.69
CA PHE A 89 -1.73 -5.92 9.52
C PHE A 89 -1.03 -6.44 8.27
N HIS A 90 0.26 -6.79 8.36
CA HIS A 90 0.99 -7.35 7.21
C HIS A 90 0.36 -8.64 6.70
N ARG A 91 -0.08 -9.53 7.60
CA ARG A 91 -0.77 -10.78 7.24
C ARG A 91 -2.13 -10.53 6.60
N ALA A 92 -2.87 -9.52 7.06
CA ALA A 92 -4.13 -9.13 6.43
C ALA A 92 -3.93 -8.61 5.01
N VAL A 93 -2.91 -7.78 4.79
CA VAL A 93 -2.51 -7.32 3.45
C VAL A 93 -2.12 -8.51 2.56
N ALA A 94 -1.27 -9.42 3.07
CA ALA A 94 -0.86 -10.61 2.34
C ALA A 94 -2.05 -11.48 1.93
N GLY A 95 -3.02 -11.69 2.83
CA GLY A 95 -4.23 -12.46 2.54
C GLY A 95 -5.10 -11.81 1.45
N MET A 96 -5.29 -10.48 1.53
CA MET A 96 -6.04 -9.73 0.51
C MET A 96 -5.38 -9.82 -0.86
N ALA A 97 -4.06 -9.64 -0.93
CA ALA A 97 -3.31 -9.74 -2.18
C ALA A 97 -3.29 -11.18 -2.72
N ALA A 98 -3.11 -12.18 -1.86
CA ALA A 98 -3.14 -13.59 -2.26
C ALA A 98 -4.50 -14.02 -2.84
N ALA A 99 -5.58 -13.35 -2.43
CA ALA A 99 -6.92 -13.54 -3.02
C ALA A 99 -7.11 -12.83 -4.38
N GLY A 100 -6.07 -12.18 -4.92
CA GLY A 100 -6.09 -11.51 -6.23
C GLY A 100 -6.45 -10.03 -6.20
N ASN A 101 -6.57 -9.41 -5.02
CA ASN A 101 -6.95 -7.99 -4.92
C ASN A 101 -5.76 -7.05 -5.10
N THR A 102 -5.99 -5.93 -5.78
CA THR A 102 -5.06 -4.78 -5.72
C THR A 102 -5.25 -4.06 -4.38
N VAL A 103 -4.19 -3.96 -3.59
CA VAL A 103 -4.20 -3.36 -2.25
C VAL A 103 -3.30 -2.13 -2.22
N VAL A 104 -3.86 -0.99 -1.83
CA VAL A 104 -3.12 0.23 -1.51
C VAL A 104 -2.83 0.24 -0.01
N VAL A 105 -1.58 -0.05 0.34
CA VAL A 105 -1.12 -0.11 1.73
C VAL A 105 -0.63 1.28 2.14
N ASP A 106 -1.17 1.83 3.24
CA ASP A 106 -0.68 3.06 3.85
C ASP A 106 0.08 2.71 5.14
N HIS A 107 1.41 2.83 5.08
CA HIS A 107 2.35 2.30 6.07
C HIS A 107 3.39 3.33 6.52
N VAL A 108 4.00 3.08 7.68
CA VAL A 108 5.15 3.80 8.23
C VAL A 108 6.23 2.80 8.62
N LEU A 109 7.27 2.64 7.79
CA LEU A 109 8.40 1.74 8.01
C LEU A 109 9.42 2.30 9.03
N SER A 110 8.97 2.70 10.22
CA SER A 110 9.82 3.35 11.24
C SER A 110 10.74 2.41 12.01
N GLU A 111 10.66 1.09 11.81
CA GLU A 111 11.52 0.11 12.48
C GLU A 111 12.00 -0.96 11.49
N PRO A 112 13.28 -1.38 11.54
CA PRO A 112 13.83 -2.32 10.56
C PRO A 112 13.07 -3.64 10.44
N TRP A 113 12.49 -4.14 11.55
CA TRP A 113 11.75 -5.40 11.54
C TRP A 113 10.46 -5.31 10.72
N ARG A 114 9.84 -4.13 10.57
CA ARG A 114 8.60 -3.96 9.81
C ARG A 114 8.83 -4.26 8.33
N LEU A 115 9.89 -3.69 7.77
CA LEU A 115 10.29 -3.97 6.39
C LEU A 115 10.68 -5.45 6.23
N ARG A 116 11.44 -6.02 7.17
CA ARG A 116 11.83 -7.44 7.12
C ARG A 116 10.63 -8.39 7.14
N ASP A 117 9.61 -8.11 7.96
CA ASP A 117 8.38 -8.90 8.00
C ASP A 117 7.63 -8.81 6.66
N CYS A 118 7.51 -7.61 6.07
CA CYS A 118 6.93 -7.43 4.73
C CYS A 118 7.71 -8.18 3.63
N LEU A 119 9.05 -8.09 3.62
CA LEU A 119 9.92 -8.78 2.65
C LEU A 119 9.84 -10.30 2.73
N ALA A 120 9.54 -10.84 3.93
CA ALA A 120 9.35 -12.27 4.14
C ALA A 120 7.96 -12.76 3.72
N LEU A 121 6.94 -11.88 3.74
CA LEU A 121 5.54 -12.23 3.50
C LEU A 121 5.09 -12.00 2.05
N PHE A 122 5.50 -10.89 1.43
CA PHE A 122 4.97 -10.48 0.14
C PHE A 122 5.78 -11.06 -1.02
N PRO A 123 5.14 -11.56 -2.09
CA PRO A 123 5.83 -11.88 -3.33
C PRO A 123 6.45 -10.60 -3.91
N PRO A 124 7.78 -10.46 -3.98
CA PRO A 124 8.41 -9.17 -4.21
C PRO A 124 8.14 -8.58 -5.60
N GLN A 125 7.88 -9.43 -6.60
CA GLN A 125 7.49 -9.01 -7.96
C GLN A 125 6.09 -8.37 -8.03
N ASP A 126 5.25 -8.61 -7.01
CA ASP A 126 3.88 -8.11 -6.92
C ASP A 126 3.78 -6.87 -6.02
N VAL A 127 4.91 -6.32 -5.56
CA VAL A 127 4.96 -5.11 -4.73
C VAL A 127 5.57 -3.96 -5.51
N VAL A 128 4.86 -2.82 -5.51
CA VAL A 128 5.38 -1.52 -5.92
C VAL A 128 5.58 -0.67 -4.66
N LEU A 129 6.83 -0.42 -4.30
CA LEU A 129 7.18 0.36 -3.12
C LEU A 129 7.28 1.85 -3.47
N VAL A 130 6.36 2.64 -2.92
CA VAL A 130 6.22 4.08 -3.17
C VAL A 130 6.74 4.88 -1.98
N GLY A 131 7.73 5.74 -2.22
CA GLY A 131 8.25 6.68 -1.23
C GLY A 131 7.42 7.96 -1.22
N VAL A 132 6.77 8.28 -0.10
CA VAL A 132 5.95 9.48 0.04
C VAL A 132 6.65 10.48 0.94
N HIS A 133 7.25 11.49 0.32
CA HIS A 133 8.05 12.52 0.95
C HIS A 133 7.24 13.80 1.16
N CYS A 134 7.65 14.57 2.17
CA CYS A 134 7.10 15.88 2.46
C CYS A 134 8.16 16.67 3.26
N PRO A 135 8.44 17.94 2.92
CA PRO A 135 9.37 18.77 3.68
C PRO A 135 8.98 18.87 5.15
N LEU A 136 9.97 18.85 6.05
CA LEU A 136 9.75 18.93 7.50
C LEU A 136 8.86 20.11 7.93
N PRO A 137 9.06 21.35 7.42
CA PRO A 137 8.19 22.47 7.81
C PRO A 137 6.71 22.24 7.45
N GLU A 138 6.44 21.57 6.33
CA GLU A 138 5.08 21.26 5.90
C GLU A 138 4.48 20.10 6.71
N LEU A 139 5.28 19.10 7.07
CA LEU A 139 4.86 18.04 7.99
C LEU A 139 4.43 18.59 9.35
N GLU A 140 5.22 19.49 9.93
CA GLU A 140 4.92 20.15 11.20
C GLU A 140 3.64 20.99 11.12
N ARG A 141 3.49 21.79 10.05
CA ARG A 141 2.28 22.58 9.81
C ARG A 141 1.02 21.69 9.71
N ARG A 142 1.12 20.56 8.99
CA ARG A 142 0.01 19.59 8.83
C ARG A 142 -0.33 18.87 10.13
N GLU A 143 0.68 18.50 10.91
CA GLU A 143 0.50 17.82 12.20
C GLU A 143 -0.21 18.74 13.21
N GLN A 144 0.20 20.02 13.27
CA GLN A 144 -0.48 21.04 14.06
C GLN A 144 -1.94 21.23 13.62
N ALA A 145 -2.20 21.26 12.31
CA ALA A 145 -3.56 21.43 11.78
C ALA A 145 -4.47 20.23 12.06
N ARG A 146 -3.93 19.01 12.19
CA ARG A 146 -4.72 17.80 12.50
C ARG A 146 -5.12 17.73 13.96
N GLY A 147 -4.24 18.14 14.89
CA GLY A 147 -4.52 18.20 16.32
C GLY A 147 -4.78 16.84 17.01
N ASP A 148 -4.64 15.72 16.30
CA ASP A 148 -4.97 14.37 16.79
C ASP A 148 -3.74 13.57 17.28
N ARG A 149 -2.53 14.12 17.12
CA ARG A 149 -1.25 13.44 17.43
C ARG A 149 -0.30 14.34 18.23
N PRO A 150 0.61 13.75 19.02
CA PRO A 150 1.67 14.51 19.70
C PRO A 150 2.53 15.25 18.67
N PRO A 151 2.81 16.56 18.88
CA PRO A 151 3.71 17.31 18.02
C PRO A 151 5.11 16.67 17.93
N GLY A 152 5.70 16.72 16.74
CA GLY A 152 7.04 16.23 16.46
C GLY A 152 7.12 14.74 16.11
N LEU A 153 6.00 14.03 15.99
CA LEU A 153 6.02 12.62 15.61
C LEU A 153 6.54 12.44 14.18
N ALA A 154 6.07 13.25 13.23
CA ALA A 154 6.53 13.22 11.85
C ALA A 154 8.05 13.45 11.74
N ALA A 155 8.59 14.42 12.50
CA ALA A 155 10.01 14.76 12.51
C ALA A 155 10.89 13.60 13.00
N ARG A 156 10.48 12.94 14.10
CA ARG A 156 11.20 11.79 14.68
C ARG A 156 11.28 10.59 13.73
N GLN A 157 10.32 10.46 12.82
CA GLN A 157 10.19 9.33 11.91
C GLN A 157 10.97 9.47 10.61
N ILE A 158 11.28 10.70 10.16
CA ILE A 158 11.84 10.97 8.81
C ILE A 158 13.01 10.05 8.46
N ASN A 159 14.03 10.01 9.31
CA ASN A 159 15.27 9.27 9.02
C ASN A 159 15.05 7.76 9.02
N GLN A 160 14.19 7.26 9.90
CA GLN A 160 13.93 5.82 10.04
C GLN A 160 13.07 5.30 8.90
N VAL A 161 12.02 6.04 8.54
CA VAL A 161 11.01 5.63 7.56
C VAL A 161 11.60 5.44 6.17
N HIS A 162 12.54 6.31 5.76
CA HIS A 162 13.17 6.27 4.45
C HIS A 162 14.57 5.65 4.48
N GLY A 163 15.07 5.18 5.64
CA GLY A 163 16.45 4.76 5.84
C GLY A 163 16.91 3.53 5.04
N HIS A 164 15.98 2.78 4.43
CA HIS A 164 16.31 1.68 3.51
C HIS A 164 16.63 2.18 2.08
N GLY A 165 16.30 3.42 1.75
CA GLY A 165 16.80 4.17 0.58
C GLY A 165 16.41 3.64 -0.80
N THR A 166 15.53 2.64 -0.90
CA THR A 166 15.17 2.01 -2.17
C THR A 166 13.66 2.05 -2.38
N TYR A 167 13.23 2.69 -3.46
CA TYR A 167 11.84 2.77 -3.90
C TYR A 167 11.73 2.43 -5.39
N ASP A 168 10.52 2.07 -5.83
CA ASP A 168 10.18 1.94 -7.25
C ASP A 168 9.82 3.30 -7.85
N ILE A 169 9.11 4.12 -7.08
CA ILE A 169 8.73 5.48 -7.42
C ILE A 169 8.66 6.32 -6.14
N GLU A 170 9.02 7.60 -6.24
CA GLU A 170 8.94 8.56 -5.15
C GLU A 170 7.99 9.71 -5.52
N CYS A 171 7.22 10.17 -4.53
CA CYS A 171 6.28 11.27 -4.65
C CYS A 171 6.60 12.33 -3.58
N ASP A 172 6.66 13.61 -3.97
CA ASP A 172 6.83 14.74 -3.05
C ASP A 172 5.52 15.52 -2.90
N THR A 173 4.89 15.39 -1.74
CA THR A 173 3.62 16.07 -1.43
C THR A 173 3.78 17.50 -0.92
N GLY A 174 5.01 18.00 -0.80
CA GLY A 174 5.27 19.42 -0.54
C GLY A 174 5.06 20.28 -1.79
N SER A 175 5.28 19.70 -2.97
CA SER A 175 5.22 20.38 -4.27
C SER A 175 4.12 19.82 -5.19
N THR A 176 3.69 18.56 -4.97
CA THR A 176 2.73 17.86 -5.84
C THR A 176 1.43 17.57 -5.12
N SER A 177 0.29 17.76 -5.80
CA SER A 177 -1.03 17.45 -5.23
C SER A 177 -1.21 15.94 -5.04
N PRO A 178 -2.04 15.49 -4.09
CA PRO A 178 -2.33 14.06 -3.91
C PRO A 178 -2.86 13.37 -5.18
N LEU A 179 -3.70 14.08 -5.96
CA LEU A 179 -4.25 13.58 -7.22
C LEU A 179 -3.15 13.39 -8.27
N ASP A 180 -2.23 14.33 -8.37
CA ASP A 180 -1.14 14.24 -9.34
C ASP A 180 -0.13 13.15 -8.94
N CYS A 181 0.15 12.99 -7.65
CA CYS A 181 0.92 11.83 -7.14
C CYS A 181 0.23 10.50 -7.51
N ALA A 182 -1.09 10.39 -7.33
CA ALA A 182 -1.85 9.18 -7.70
C ALA A 182 -1.80 8.91 -9.22
N ARG A 183 -1.88 9.96 -10.04
CA ARG A 183 -1.72 9.85 -11.51
C ARG A 183 -0.32 9.42 -11.92
N GLN A 184 0.71 9.92 -11.24
CA GLN A 184 2.10 9.49 -11.44
C GLN A 184 2.26 7.99 -11.15
N ILE A 185 1.74 7.53 -10.00
CA ILE A 185 1.73 6.12 -9.64
C ILE A 185 0.96 5.31 -10.68
N LYS A 186 -0.27 5.69 -11.06
CA LYS A 186 -1.06 5.01 -12.10
C LYS A 186 -0.27 4.86 -13.41
N THR A 187 0.39 5.92 -13.85
CA THR A 187 1.18 5.93 -15.09
C THR A 187 2.42 5.02 -14.99
N PHE A 188 2.98 4.90 -13.79
CA PHE A 188 4.15 4.06 -13.51
C PHE A 188 3.81 2.55 -13.51
N LEU A 189 2.67 2.15 -12.92
CA LEU A 189 2.30 0.74 -12.73
C LEU A 189 2.45 -0.18 -13.96
N PRO A 190 1.98 0.19 -15.18
CA PRO A 190 2.13 -0.67 -16.37
C PRO A 190 3.56 -0.70 -16.93
N ARG A 191 4.44 0.21 -16.50
CA ARG A 191 5.82 0.37 -16.99
C ARG A 191 6.86 0.04 -15.92
N ARG A 192 6.43 -0.55 -14.80
CA ARG A 192 7.31 -0.80 -13.65
C ARG A 192 8.49 -1.69 -14.06
N PRO A 193 9.73 -1.33 -13.68
CA PRO A 193 10.90 -2.11 -14.03
C PRO A 193 10.97 -3.40 -13.20
N ALA A 194 11.65 -4.40 -13.75
CA ALA A 194 12.15 -5.55 -12.99
C ALA A 194 13.69 -5.44 -12.92
N PRO A 195 14.33 -5.70 -11.77
CA PRO A 195 13.70 -6.08 -10.49
C PRO A 195 12.99 -4.90 -9.80
N THR A 196 11.89 -5.17 -9.07
CA THR A 196 11.22 -4.20 -8.18
C THR A 196 12.13 -3.80 -7.01
N ALA A 197 11.79 -2.73 -6.30
CA ALA A 197 12.48 -2.33 -5.07
C ALA A 197 12.45 -3.45 -4.02
N PHE A 198 11.33 -4.18 -3.90
CA PHE A 198 11.23 -5.33 -3.00
C PHE A 198 12.17 -6.47 -3.42
N GLU A 199 12.31 -6.74 -4.72
CA GLU A 199 13.27 -7.72 -5.22
C GLU A 199 14.72 -7.30 -4.90
N ARG A 200 15.06 -6.03 -5.12
CA ARG A 200 16.38 -5.47 -4.80
C ARG A 200 16.68 -5.52 -3.29
N LEU A 201 15.72 -5.12 -2.47
CA LEU A 201 15.85 -5.11 -1.00
C LEU A 201 16.00 -6.52 -0.42
N ARG A 202 15.36 -7.53 -1.02
CA ARG A 202 15.50 -8.93 -0.59
C ARG A 202 16.86 -9.52 -0.99
N ALA A 203 17.42 -9.08 -2.11
CA ALA A 203 18.74 -9.51 -2.57
C ALA A 203 19.91 -8.80 -1.86
N ALA A 204 19.68 -7.59 -1.33
CA ALA A 204 20.70 -6.85 -0.62
C ALA A 204 21.06 -7.52 0.72
N PRO A 205 22.36 -7.60 1.09
CA PRO A 205 22.74 -7.95 2.45
C PRO A 205 22.15 -6.89 3.38
N LEU A 206 21.29 -7.31 4.31
CA LEU A 206 20.73 -6.41 5.33
C LEU A 206 21.88 -5.82 6.14
N THR A 207 22.29 -4.60 5.86
CA THR A 207 23.17 -3.84 6.74
C THR A 207 22.41 -3.60 8.03
N VAL A 208 22.81 -4.30 9.09
CA VAL A 208 22.35 -4.02 10.45
C VAL A 208 23.00 -2.69 10.83
N PRO A 209 22.23 -1.62 11.11
CA PRO A 209 22.82 -0.44 11.72
C PRO A 209 23.39 -0.91 13.06
N ALA A 210 24.67 -0.64 13.31
CA ALA A 210 25.29 -0.91 14.60
C ALA A 210 24.40 -0.32 15.69
N ALA A 211 24.08 -1.12 16.72
CA ALA A 211 23.35 -0.64 17.87
C ALA A 211 24.12 0.56 18.44
N VAL A 212 23.49 1.74 18.41
CA VAL A 212 24.03 2.91 19.10
C VAL A 212 24.00 2.56 20.58
N SER A 213 25.18 2.41 21.16
CA SER A 213 25.40 2.15 22.59
C SER A 213 25.04 3.36 23.44
#